data_AF-Q69SG2-F1
#
_entry.id   AF-Q69SG2-F1
#
_cell.length_a   1.000
_cell.length_b   1.000
_cell.length_c   1.000
_cell.angle_alpha   90.00
_cell.angle_beta   90.00
_cell.angle_gamma   90.00
#
_symmetry.space_group_name_H-M   'P 1'
#
loop_
_entity.id
_entity.type
_entity.pdbx_description
1 polymer ?
#
loop_
_entity_poly.entity_id
_entity_poly.type
_entity_poly.pdbx_seq_one_letter_code
_entity_poly.pdbx_strand_id
1 'polypeptide(L)'
;MSNSGSGTSNIKDEIDAAFAAGAMPPEWRPRLLASQRLGEGDVDRIAAAIAEVHATYQYVGSTKGNIGYVAFLFVLGVLFLCVAGLFFRENNYLNGALAVLVAVAFIVIIPMIILLYEFHRWRANMLMAQTRTVLERFLLPPV
;
A
#
# COMPACT_ATOMS: atom_id res chain seq x y z
N MET A 1 29.54 -20.80 22.05
CA MET A 1 28.24 -21.45 22.30
C MET A 1 27.22 -20.72 21.44
N SER A 2 26.95 -21.25 20.25
CA SER A 2 26.16 -20.59 19.21
C SER A 2 24.96 -21.48 18.93
N ASN A 3 23.82 -21.30 19.61
CA ASN A 3 22.62 -22.06 19.26
C ASN A 3 21.30 -21.47 19.76
N SER A 4 21.06 -20.19 19.48
CA SER A 4 19.74 -19.56 19.75
C SER A 4 19.19 -18.75 18.56
N GLY A 5 19.84 -18.82 17.39
CA GLY A 5 19.49 -17.98 16.24
C GLY A 5 18.45 -18.58 15.28
N SER A 6 18.23 -19.89 15.28
CA SER A 6 17.42 -20.55 14.24
C SER A 6 15.91 -20.45 14.48
N GLY A 7 15.47 -20.42 15.73
CA GLY A 7 14.03 -20.35 16.05
C GLY A 7 13.43 -18.97 15.77
N THR A 8 14.19 -17.90 16.07
CA THR A 8 13.72 -16.52 15.89
C THR A 8 13.74 -16.08 14.43
N SER A 9 14.71 -16.54 13.64
CA SER A 9 14.69 -16.30 12.18
C SER A 9 13.47 -16.96 11.55
N ASN A 10 13.16 -18.20 11.95
CA ASN A 10 12.04 -18.95 11.38
C ASN A 10 10.68 -18.26 11.61
N ILE A 11 10.43 -17.72 12.81
CA ILE A 11 9.17 -17.01 13.10
C ILE A 11 9.05 -15.71 12.31
N LYS A 12 10.16 -14.97 12.09
CA LYS A 12 10.13 -13.75 11.27
C LYS A 12 9.80 -14.06 9.82
N ASP A 13 10.38 -15.13 9.27
CA ASP A 13 10.09 -15.60 7.91
C ASP A 13 8.64 -16.09 7.80
N GLU A 14 8.11 -16.75 8.84
CA GLU A 14 6.70 -17.16 8.93
C GLU A 14 5.76 -15.94 8.98
N ILE A 15 6.15 -14.87 9.68
CA ILE A 15 5.41 -13.60 9.69
C ILE A 15 5.35 -12.98 8.30
N ASP A 16 6.49 -12.89 7.62
CA ASP A 16 6.55 -12.37 6.26
C ASP A 16 5.76 -13.26 5.28
N ALA A 17 5.80 -14.59 5.46
CA ALA A 17 5.00 -15.53 4.68
C ALA A 17 3.49 -15.35 4.89
N ALA A 18 3.04 -15.09 6.12
CA ALA A 18 1.63 -14.82 6.41
C ALA A 18 1.14 -13.53 5.74
N PHE A 19 1.94 -12.45 5.77
CA PHE A 19 1.62 -11.23 5.01
C PHE A 19 1.62 -11.47 3.50
N ALA A 20 2.56 -12.29 3.00
CA ALA A 20 2.62 -12.65 1.58
C ALA A 20 1.43 -13.52 1.14
N ALA A 21 0.92 -14.40 2.02
CA ALA A 21 -0.25 -15.24 1.77
C ALA A 21 -1.58 -14.51 2.03
N GLY A 22 -1.57 -13.43 2.82
CA GLY A 22 -2.77 -12.72 3.22
C GLY A 22 -3.66 -13.45 4.22
N ALA A 23 -3.12 -14.49 4.85
CA ALA A 23 -3.84 -15.33 5.79
C ALA A 23 -2.98 -15.58 7.03
N MET A 24 -3.63 -15.52 8.20
CA MET A 24 -3.01 -15.93 9.45
C MET A 24 -2.89 -17.46 9.51
N PRO A 25 -1.72 -18.02 9.87
CA PRO A 25 -1.59 -19.45 10.12
C PRO A 25 -2.49 -19.92 11.27
N PRO A 26 -3.18 -21.07 11.14
CA PRO A 26 -4.11 -21.56 12.15
C PRO A 26 -3.45 -21.82 13.52
N GLU A 27 -2.15 -22.12 13.54
CA GLU A 27 -1.34 -22.33 14.74
C GLU A 27 -1.09 -21.06 15.56
N TRP A 28 -1.23 -19.86 14.98
CA TRP A 28 -1.02 -18.61 15.72
C TRP A 28 -2.21 -18.26 16.59
N ARG A 29 -3.44 -18.51 16.13
CA ARG A 29 -4.67 -18.20 16.87
C ARG A 29 -4.63 -18.74 18.32
N PRO A 30 -4.35 -20.03 18.58
CA PRO A 30 -4.25 -20.53 19.97
C PRO A 30 -3.05 -19.95 20.73
N ARG A 31 -1.91 -19.67 20.07
CA ARG A 31 -0.73 -19.07 20.72
C ARG A 31 -1.00 -17.63 21.17
N LEU A 32 -1.68 -16.84 20.34
CA LEU A 32 -2.07 -15.46 20.64
C LEU A 32 -3.12 -15.42 21.75
N LEU A 33 -4.11 -16.34 21.74
CA LEU A 33 -5.08 -16.43 22.83
C LEU A 33 -4.44 -16.90 24.15
N ALA A 34 -3.42 -17.75 24.08
CA ALA A 34 -2.69 -18.20 25.26
C ALA A 34 -1.90 -17.08 25.95
N SER A 35 -1.57 -15.99 25.27
CA SER A 35 -0.79 -14.89 25.85
C SER A 35 -1.57 -14.02 26.85
N GLN A 36 -2.83 -14.35 27.16
CA GLN A 36 -3.78 -13.68 28.08
C GLN A 36 -4.05 -12.18 27.84
N ARG A 37 -3.25 -11.51 27.02
CA ARG A 37 -3.36 -10.08 26.68
C ARG A 37 -4.17 -9.79 25.42
N LEU A 38 -4.45 -10.82 24.63
CA LEU A 38 -5.20 -10.70 23.37
C LEU A 38 -6.50 -11.49 23.52
N GLY A 39 -7.62 -10.80 23.32
CA GLY A 39 -8.92 -11.45 23.19
C GLY A 39 -9.16 -11.98 21.78
N GLU A 40 -10.25 -12.72 21.60
CA GLU A 40 -10.64 -13.22 20.26
C GLU A 40 -10.82 -12.08 19.25
N GLY A 41 -11.40 -10.96 19.67
CA GLY A 41 -11.55 -9.77 18.82
C GLY A 41 -10.22 -9.13 18.40
N ASP A 42 -9.16 -9.23 19.23
CA ASP A 42 -7.84 -8.72 18.87
C ASP A 42 -7.18 -9.63 17.83
N VAL A 43 -7.31 -10.95 17.99
CA VAL A 43 -6.78 -11.94 17.05
C VAL A 43 -7.46 -11.82 15.69
N ASP A 44 -8.78 -11.62 15.67
CA ASP A 44 -9.53 -11.38 14.44
C ASP A 44 -9.12 -10.07 13.77
N ARG A 45 -8.82 -9.02 14.55
CA ARG A 45 -8.30 -7.76 14.01
C ARG A 45 -6.91 -7.92 13.41
N ILE A 46 -6.04 -8.74 14.02
CA ILE A 46 -4.72 -9.09 13.45
C ILE A 46 -4.92 -9.85 12.14
N ALA A 47 -5.80 -10.85 12.09
CA ALA A 47 -6.08 -11.61 10.87
C ALA A 47 -6.63 -10.71 9.76
N ALA A 48 -7.57 -9.81 10.08
CA ALA A 48 -8.10 -8.83 9.14
C ALA A 48 -7.01 -7.87 8.64
N ALA A 49 -6.11 -7.41 9.52
CA ALA A 49 -4.99 -6.55 9.12
C ALA A 49 -4.01 -7.25 8.17
N ILE A 50 -3.71 -8.53 8.39
CA ILE A 50 -2.88 -9.34 7.47
C ILE A 50 -3.55 -9.42 6.09
N ALA A 51 -4.86 -9.68 6.05
CA ALA A 51 -5.61 -9.73 4.81
C ALA A 51 -5.68 -8.36 4.10
N GLU A 52 -5.88 -7.26 4.83
CA GLU A 52 -5.92 -5.90 4.30
C GLU A 52 -4.57 -5.50 3.68
N VAL A 53 -3.47 -5.81 4.38
CA VAL A 53 -2.11 -5.58 3.89
C VAL A 53 -1.86 -6.37 2.60
N HIS A 54 -2.21 -7.65 2.57
CA HIS A 54 -2.06 -8.48 1.39
C HIS A 54 -2.89 -7.98 0.21
N ALA A 55 -4.17 -7.68 0.42
CA ALA A 55 -5.04 -7.11 -0.61
C ALA A 55 -4.48 -5.79 -1.17
N THR A 56 -3.95 -4.94 -0.28
CA THR A 56 -3.31 -3.69 -0.69
C THR A 56 -2.05 -3.94 -1.51
N TYR A 57 -1.18 -4.89 -1.13
CA TYR A 57 0.01 -5.22 -1.91
C TYR A 57 -0.31 -5.93 -3.22
N GLN A 58 -1.36 -6.76 -3.30
CA GLN A 58 -1.82 -7.31 -4.58
C GLN A 58 -2.29 -6.20 -5.53
N TYR A 59 -3.04 -5.24 -5.00
CA TYR A 59 -3.54 -4.10 -5.79
C TYR A 59 -2.42 -3.12 -6.18
N VAL A 60 -1.57 -2.74 -5.23
CA VAL A 60 -0.51 -1.73 -5.41
C VAL A 60 0.74 -2.32 -6.07
N GLY A 61 1.08 -3.59 -5.81
CA GLY A 61 2.30 -4.22 -6.32
C GLY A 61 2.37 -4.28 -7.84
N SER A 62 1.22 -4.24 -8.51
CA SER A 62 1.12 -4.10 -9.96
C SER A 62 1.59 -2.72 -10.46
N THR A 63 1.52 -1.69 -9.62
CA THR A 63 1.72 -0.29 -10.00
C THR A 63 2.86 0.32 -9.18
N LYS A 64 4.11 0.07 -9.59
CA LYS A 64 5.25 0.86 -9.09
C LYS A 64 5.17 2.26 -9.67
N GLY A 65 4.43 3.14 -9.01
CA GLY A 65 4.40 4.57 -9.33
C GLY A 65 5.77 5.18 -9.09
N ASN A 66 6.49 5.53 -10.15
CA ASN A 66 7.72 6.33 -10.02
C ASN A 66 7.32 7.80 -9.80
N ILE A 67 7.86 8.46 -8.78
CA ILE A 67 7.64 9.90 -8.55
C ILE A 67 7.99 10.70 -9.81
N GLY A 68 9.04 10.29 -10.55
CA GLY A 68 9.40 10.90 -11.83
C GLY A 68 8.31 10.77 -12.90
N TYR A 69 7.55 9.68 -12.89
CA TYR A 69 6.41 9.49 -13.78
C TYR A 69 5.26 10.44 -13.43
N VAL A 70 4.97 10.66 -12.13
CA VAL A 70 3.98 11.65 -11.68
C VAL A 70 4.34 13.05 -12.19
N ALA A 71 5.59 13.46 -11.99
CA ALA A 71 6.08 14.77 -12.42
C ALA A 71 5.99 14.93 -13.94
N PHE A 72 6.36 13.89 -14.70
CA PHE A 72 6.26 13.89 -16.15
C PHE A 72 4.82 14.07 -16.65
N LEU A 73 3.87 13.34 -16.06
CA LEU A 73 2.45 13.45 -16.41
C LEU A 73 1.88 14.84 -16.09
N PHE A 74 2.28 15.43 -14.96
CA PHE A 74 1.88 16.79 -14.62
C PHE A 74 2.37 17.81 -15.65
N VAL A 75 3.65 17.73 -16.07
CA VAL A 75 4.21 18.59 -17.12
C VAL A 75 3.48 18.42 -18.44
N LEU A 76 3.15 17.17 -18.81
CA LEU A 76 2.37 16.89 -20.01
C LEU A 76 0.97 17.52 -19.95
N GLY A 77 0.30 17.45 -18.79
CA GLY A 77 -0.98 18.11 -18.58
C GLY A 77 -0.92 19.63 -18.73
N VAL A 78 0.11 20.28 -18.18
CA VAL A 78 0.34 21.73 -18.36
C VAL A 78 0.58 22.06 -19.83
N LEU A 79 1.36 21.23 -20.54
CA LEU A 79 1.57 21.39 -21.98
C LEU A 79 0.25 21.33 -22.76
N PHE A 80 -0.65 20.40 -22.41
CA PHE A 80 -1.99 20.33 -23.01
C PHE A 80 -2.82 21.59 -22.74
N LEU A 81 -2.73 22.22 -21.55
CA LEU A 81 -3.38 23.51 -21.31
C LEU A 81 -2.83 24.62 -22.21
N CYS A 82 -1.51 24.68 -22.39
CA CYS A 82 -0.90 25.65 -23.29
C CYS A 82 -1.40 25.49 -24.73
N VAL A 83 -1.48 24.24 -25.22
CA VAL A 83 -2.03 23.91 -26.55
C VAL A 83 -3.51 24.27 -26.64
N ALA A 84 -4.30 24.03 -25.59
CA ALA A 84 -5.70 24.43 -25.56
C ALA A 84 -5.88 25.93 -25.74
N GLY A 85 -5.02 26.75 -25.10
CA GLY A 85 -5.01 28.20 -25.27
C GLY A 85 -4.76 28.63 -26.73
N LEU A 86 -3.94 27.89 -27.47
CA LEU A 86 -3.72 28.14 -28.91
C LEU A 86 -4.97 27.85 -29.74
N PHE A 87 -5.70 26.76 -29.46
CA PHE A 87 -6.95 26.45 -30.15
C PHE A 87 -8.05 27.48 -29.88
N PHE A 88 -8.17 27.94 -28.63
CA PHE A 88 -9.12 29.01 -28.31
C PHE A 88 -8.79 30.32 -29.03
N ARG A 89 -7.50 30.62 -29.20
CA ARG A 89 -7.06 31.78 -29.97
C ARG A 89 -7.41 31.68 -31.47
N GLU A 90 -7.47 30.47 -32.01
CA GLU A 90 -7.89 30.20 -33.40
C GLU A 90 -9.43 30.10 -33.56
N ASN A 91 -10.21 30.38 -32.51
CA ASN A 91 -11.66 30.16 -32.45
C ASN A 91 -12.09 28.68 -32.68
N ASN A 92 -11.17 27.74 -32.51
CA ASN A 92 -11.41 26.30 -32.59
C ASN A 92 -11.82 25.73 -31.22
N TYR A 93 -12.98 26.18 -30.71
CA TYR A 93 -13.44 25.91 -29.34
C TYR A 93 -13.59 24.42 -28.99
N LEU A 94 -14.05 23.58 -29.92
CA LEU A 94 -14.19 22.14 -29.70
C LEU A 94 -12.85 21.48 -29.36
N ASN A 95 -11.81 21.77 -30.14
CA ASN A 95 -10.47 21.23 -29.94
C ASN A 95 -9.83 21.81 -28.68
N GLY A 96 -10.05 23.11 -28.41
CA GLY A 96 -9.63 23.75 -27.17
C GLY A 96 -10.25 23.07 -25.93
N ALA A 97 -11.56 22.83 -25.95
CA ALA A 97 -12.27 22.18 -24.86
C ALA A 97 -11.80 20.73 -24.63
N LEU A 98 -11.58 19.96 -25.71
CA LEU A 98 -11.02 18.61 -25.61
C LEU A 98 -9.61 18.62 -25.00
N ALA A 99 -8.74 19.55 -25.43
CA ALA A 99 -7.40 19.69 -24.87
C ALA A 99 -7.43 20.05 -23.37
N VAL A 100 -8.38 20.90 -22.93
CA VAL A 100 -8.58 21.19 -21.50
C VAL A 100 -9.02 19.96 -20.72
N LEU A 101 -9.98 19.17 -21.24
CA LEU A 101 -10.42 17.94 -20.57
C LEU A 101 -9.27 16.95 -20.36
N VAL A 102 -8.45 16.77 -21.40
CA VAL A 102 -7.25 15.95 -21.34
C VAL A 102 -6.27 16.49 -20.30
N ALA A 103 -6.00 17.79 -20.33
CA ALA A 103 -5.11 18.43 -19.36
C ALA A 103 -5.59 18.27 -17.91
N VAL A 104 -6.88 18.45 -17.64
CA VAL A 104 -7.46 18.27 -16.29
C VAL A 104 -7.28 16.83 -15.82
N ALA A 105 -7.44 15.84 -16.71
CA ALA A 105 -7.17 14.45 -16.37
C ALA A 105 -5.70 14.25 -15.96
N PHE A 106 -4.74 14.80 -16.71
CA PHE A 106 -3.31 14.69 -16.40
C PHE A 106 -2.87 15.49 -15.15
N ILE A 107 -3.50 16.63 -14.88
CA ILE A 107 -3.11 17.53 -13.76
C ILE A 107 -3.78 17.11 -12.45
N VAL A 108 -5.04 16.67 -12.50
CA VAL A 108 -5.84 16.42 -11.30
C VAL A 108 -6.04 14.93 -11.09
N ILE A 109 -6.64 14.25 -12.06
CA ILE A 109 -7.12 12.88 -11.89
C ILE A 109 -5.93 11.93 -11.69
N ILE A 110 -4.93 11.96 -12.58
CA ILE A 110 -3.82 11.01 -12.50
C ILE A 110 -2.96 11.23 -11.24
N PRO A 111 -2.53 12.46 -10.89
CA PRO A 111 -1.77 12.69 -9.66
C PRO A 111 -2.57 12.32 -8.41
N MET A 112 -3.87 12.58 -8.38
CA MET A 112 -4.74 12.18 -7.27
C MET A 112 -4.83 10.66 -7.14
N ILE A 113 -4.97 9.93 -8.24
CA ILE A 113 -4.91 8.47 -8.26
C ILE A 113 -3.56 7.97 -7.71
N ILE A 114 -2.45 8.57 -8.12
CA ILE A 114 -1.11 8.15 -7.65
C ILE A 114 -0.93 8.47 -6.16
N LEU A 115 -1.41 9.62 -5.68
CA LEU A 115 -1.41 9.94 -4.25
C LEU A 115 -2.27 8.98 -3.44
N LEU A 116 -3.42 8.56 -3.96
CA LEU A 116 -4.25 7.53 -3.33
C LEU A 116 -3.51 6.19 -3.28
N TYR A 117 -2.81 5.79 -4.34
CA TYR A 117 -1.97 4.60 -4.35
C TYR A 117 -0.85 4.67 -3.31
N GLU A 118 -0.11 5.79 -3.24
CA GLU A 118 0.95 5.99 -2.25
C GLU A 118 0.39 6.03 -0.83
N PHE A 119 -0.78 6.64 -0.63
CA PHE A 119 -1.46 6.65 0.67
C PHE A 119 -1.88 5.25 1.11
N HIS A 120 -2.49 4.46 0.22
CA HIS A 120 -2.83 3.07 0.49
C HIS A 120 -1.58 2.24 0.81
N ARG A 121 -0.51 2.42 0.03
CA ARG A 121 0.78 1.76 0.27
C ARG A 121 1.38 2.13 1.62
N TRP A 122 1.37 3.41 1.95
CA TRP A 122 1.87 3.92 3.23
C TRP A 122 1.05 3.37 4.39
N ARG A 123 -0.27 3.38 4.28
CA ARG A 123 -1.17 2.79 5.28
C ARG A 123 -0.91 1.30 5.46
N ALA A 124 -0.75 0.54 4.36
CA ALA A 124 -0.43 -0.88 4.43
C ALA A 124 0.93 -1.13 5.10
N ASN A 125 1.96 -0.34 4.77
CA ASN A 125 3.26 -0.43 5.45
C ASN A 125 3.15 -0.18 6.96
N MET A 126 2.35 0.82 7.36
CA MET A 126 2.13 1.11 8.78
C MET A 126 1.38 -0.01 9.49
N LEU A 127 0.31 -0.52 8.90
CA LEU A 127 -0.46 -1.65 9.43
C LEU A 127 0.43 -2.89 9.53
N MET A 128 1.21 -3.19 8.50
CA MET A 128 2.17 -4.30 8.51
C MET A 128 3.19 -4.15 9.63
N ALA A 129 3.79 -2.96 9.81
CA ALA A 129 4.77 -2.72 10.87
C ALA A 129 4.17 -2.85 12.27
N GLN A 130 2.96 -2.32 12.49
CA GLN A 130 2.26 -2.44 13.76
C GLN A 130 1.91 -3.90 14.06
N THR A 131 1.28 -4.59 13.12
CA THR A 131 0.89 -6.00 13.26
C THR A 131 2.11 -6.90 13.44
N ARG A 132 3.19 -6.67 12.69
CA ARG A 132 4.48 -7.35 12.88
C ARG A 132 5.02 -7.16 14.29
N THR A 133 5.02 -5.94 14.82
CA THR A 133 5.50 -5.66 16.18
C THR A 133 4.69 -6.42 17.24
N VAL A 134 3.37 -6.51 17.06
CA VAL A 134 2.49 -7.27 17.95
C VAL A 134 2.80 -8.77 17.85
N LEU A 135 2.85 -9.31 16.64
CA LEU A 135 3.15 -10.72 16.39
C LEU A 135 4.53 -11.11 16.95
N GLU A 136 5.55 -10.32 16.69
CA GLU A 136 6.90 -10.52 17.22
C GLU A 136 6.89 -10.55 18.75
N ARG A 137 6.14 -9.67 19.41
CA ARG A 137 6.06 -9.65 20.89
C ARG A 137 5.39 -10.89 21.50
N PHE A 138 4.41 -11.47 20.81
CA PHE A 138 3.59 -12.56 21.36
C PHE A 138 3.99 -13.95 20.86
N LEU A 139 4.62 -14.05 19.69
CA LEU A 139 5.05 -15.31 19.09
C LEU A 139 6.53 -15.62 19.34
N LEU A 140 7.39 -14.60 19.43
CA LEU A 140 8.78 -14.84 19.78
C LEU A 140 8.87 -15.12 21.28
N PRO A 141 9.64 -16.13 21.70
CA PRO A 141 9.93 -16.32 23.13
C PRO A 141 10.57 -15.04 23.68
N PRO A 142 10.21 -14.60 24.91
CA PRO A 142 10.86 -13.46 25.53
C PRO A 142 12.37 -13.76 25.63
N VAL A 143 13.18 -12.82 25.15
CA VAL A 143 14.65 -12.84 25.28
C VAL A 143 15.07 -12.92 26.74
#